data_AF-A0A7V5RYS1-F1
#
_entry.id   AF-A0A7V5RYS1-F1
#
_cell.length_a   1.000
_cell.length_b   1.000
_cell.length_c   1.000
_cell.angle_alpha   90.00
_cell.angle_beta   90.00
_cell.angle_gamma   90.00
#
_symmetry.space_group_name_H-M   'P 1'
#
loop_
_entity.id
_entity.type
_entity.pdbx_description
1 polymer ?
#
loop_
_entity_poly.entity_id
_entity_poly.type
_entity_poly.pdbx_seq_one_letter_code
_entity_poly.pdbx_strand_id
1 'polypeptide(L)' 'MTIGVLGGGQLGRMLALAGYPLGLRTELYDPSLDACAG' A
#
# COMPACT_ATOMS: atom_id res chain seq x y z
N MET A 1 6.00 -11.58 -6.04
CA MET A 1 4.69 -11.86 -5.41
C MET A 1 3.97 -10.53 -5.24
N THR A 2 2.71 -10.45 -5.64
CA THR A 2 1.89 -9.24 -5.47
C THR A 2 1.01 -9.38 -4.23
N ILE A 3 1.04 -8.38 -3.35
CA ILE A 3 0.24 -8.32 -2.12
C ILE A 3 -0.77 -7.18 -2.29
N GLY A 4 -2.05 -7.51 -2.27
CA GLY A 4 -3.13 -6.53 -2.24
C GLY A 4 -3.45 -6.11 -0.79
N VAL A 5 -3.58 -4.82 -0.55
CA VAL A 5 -3.93 -4.24 0.74
C VAL A 5 -5.20 -3.39 0.56
N LEU A 6 -6.24 -3.70 1.32
CA LEU A 6 -7.47 -2.90 1.35
C LEU A 6 -7.31 -1.79 2.39
N GLY A 7 -7.36 -0.54 1.94
CA GLY A 7 -7.07 0.66 2.72
C GLY A 7 -5.75 1.32 2.33
N GLY A 8 -5.83 2.58 1.89
CA GLY A 8 -4.74 3.41 1.38
C GLY A 8 -4.31 4.50 2.36
N GLY A 9 -4.57 4.34 3.66
CA GLY A 9 -4.10 5.27 4.69
C GLY A 9 -2.59 5.22 4.92
N GLN A 10 -2.08 6.02 5.88
CA GLN A 10 -0.63 6.09 6.15
C GLN A 10 0.02 4.73 6.46
N LEU A 11 -0.70 3.83 7.13
CA LEU A 11 -0.18 2.49 7.47
C LEU A 11 0.02 1.62 6.23
N GLY A 12 -0.92 1.67 5.27
CA GLY A 12 -0.79 0.96 4.00
C GLY A 12 0.41 1.44 3.20
N ARG A 13 0.65 2.75 3.15
CA ARG A 13 1.86 3.35 2.57
C ARG A 13 3.13 2.90 3.28
N MET A 14 3.14 2.89 4.62
CA MET A 14 4.30 2.43 5.39
C MET A 14 4.62 0.95 5.11
N LEU A 15 3.60 0.09 5.02
CA LEU A 15 3.76 -1.32 4.66
C LEU A 15 4.34 -1.50 3.26
N ALA A 16 3.86 -0.74 2.26
CA ALA A 16 4.39 -0.77 0.90
C ALA A 16 5.88 -0.38 0.86
N LEU A 17 6.25 0.69 1.58
CA LEU A 17 7.65 1.14 1.67
C LEU A 17 8.54 0.11 2.36
N ALA A 18 8.06 -0.55 3.41
CA ALA A 18 8.80 -1.61 4.10
C ALA A 18 8.92 -2.90 3.26
N GLY A 19 7.93 -3.20 2.42
CA GLY A 19 7.93 -4.36 1.52
C GLY A 19 8.81 -4.20 0.29
N TYR A 20 9.02 -2.96 -0.20
CA TYR A 20 9.85 -2.67 -1.36
C TYR A 20 11.29 -3.24 -1.28
N PRO A 21 12.08 -3.05 -0.20
CA PRO A 21 13.41 -3.63 -0.08
C PRO A 21 13.42 -5.16 -0.02
N LEU A 22 12.27 -5.80 0.26
CA LEU A 22 12.12 -7.24 0.26
C LEU A 22 11.74 -7.80 -1.13
N GLY A 23 11.65 -6.95 -2.16
CA GLY A 23 11.24 -7.33 -3.50
C GLY A 23 9.75 -7.65 -3.62
N LEU A 24 8.94 -7.20 -2.65
CA LEU A 24 7.49 -7.38 -2.67
C LEU A 24 6.83 -6.25 -3.47
N ARG A 25 5.88 -6.62 -4.33
CA ARG A 25 5.03 -5.65 -5.02
C ARG A 25 3.73 -5.50 -4.26
N THR A 26 3.47 -4.32 -3.72
CA THR A 26 2.26 -4.03 -2.95
C THR A 26 1.32 -3.15 -3.75
N GLU A 27 0.03 -3.50 -3.79
CA GLU A 27 -1.02 -2.68 -4.38
C GLU A 27 -2.04 -2.30 -3.31
N LEU A 28 -2.30 -1.00 -3.18
CA LEU A 28 -3.20 -0.42 -2.19
C LEU A 28 -4.51 -0.07 -2.89
N TYR A 29 -5.62 -0.51 -2.32
CA TYR A 29 -6.96 -0.28 -2.85
C TYR A 29 -7.78 0.49 -1.82
N ASP A 30 -8.14 1.72 -2.14
CA ASP A 30 -8.98 2.58 -1.31
C ASP A 30 -9.97 3.35 -2.19
N PRO A 31 -11.28 3.29 -1.92
CA PRO A 31 -12.27 4.09 -2.66
C PRO A 31 -12.27 5.57 -2.26
N SER A 32 -11.62 5.93 -1.14
CA SER A 32 -11.53 7.32 -0.67
C SER A 32 -10.56 8.12 -1.54
N LEU A 33 -11.03 9.27 -2.03
CA LEU A 33 -10.18 10.23 -2.76
C LEU A 33 -9.11 10.86 -1.87
N ASP A 34 -9.31 10.83 -0.54
CA ASP A 34 -8.39 11.40 0.46
C ASP A 34 -7.36 10.37 0.97
N ALA A 35 -7.28 9.19 0.35
CA ALA A 35 -6.31 8.17 0.74
C ALA A 35 -4.86 8.70 0.64
N CYS A 36 -4.04 8.40 1.64
CA CYS A 36 -2.63 8.84 1.70
C CYS A 36 -1.70 8.12 0.72
N ALA A 37 -2.13 6.95 0.24
CA ALA A 37 -1.45 6.13 -0.74
C ALA A 37 -2.04 6.39 -2.13
N GLY A 38 -1.74 7.57 -2.68
CA GLY A 38 -1.91 7.90 -4.09
C GLY A 38 -0.65 7.61 -4.89
#